data_AF-A0A924V551-F1
#
_entry.id   AF-A0A924V551-F1
#
_cell.length_a   1.000
_cell.length_b   1.000
_cell.length_c   1.000
_cell.angle_alpha   90.00
_cell.angle_beta   90.00
_cell.angle_gamma   90.00
#
_symmetry.space_group_name_H-M   'P 1'
#
loop_
_entity.id
_entity.type
_entity.pdbx_description
1 polymer ?
#
loop_
_entity_poly.entity_id
_entity_poly.type
_entity_poly.pdbx_seq_one_letter_code
_entity_poly.pdbx_strand_id
1 'polypeptide(L)'
;MNRFILGLFLLVFCACTHQEIVNLTPPEGNDVETADYVSKNTLRRIAKDPPQYKIVGDCGGFPQINVKTAPGFCVGLLDNGEGTVMPRTAVEIAPGKILMTDMGGWDPSNGKLYLLTLTNGKYIRTTVLNANGSNDVNIKAMLDRVHMIAKGPDGLIYMASVTRLVRFNPLQPDWVKRIEILISNFPDVSGGLHPLKTFTFDNDKNIYINIGSATNVCKKEGIQFTKNSICPNAEKTESGQAQIWKYTRTSDGNYSPKYQVYAKGLRNSMGLWWHKEKNILLQVENGRDSINEINPDLSNRNFPHEELNVIKAGQHYGWPYCYDNNLSNPEWAHLNCSKFAAPYLLLPAHSSPLSLNIYDGPMFPAWYKNRVIIGLHGYEPLGHRIVAYLRDDNGLPTKRPLSIVYGWNADGAQALGSPVGISQMADGSLLIVEDKSRKVLRLFYNASLGNGAPVDEIPDIVLEDKTADAKLIQLKEKLAKTLSSSNPPIFAQIQNKMIDTNCVGCHAGADARGLELAPYDYENNELRILEHKKARQILGHLQGNMGLIMMPPDGFKDDTEKKAMIDLYTKWLTEKGL
;
A
#
# COMPACT_ATOMS: atom_id res chain seq x y z
N MET A 1 47.48 -60.14 5.72
CA MET A 1 47.40 -59.99 7.18
C MET A 1 45.97 -59.60 7.53
N ASN A 2 45.16 -60.60 7.84
CA ASN A 2 44.49 -60.79 9.14
C ASN A 2 43.49 -59.67 9.47
N ARG A 3 42.21 -59.85 9.11
CA ARG A 3 41.16 -60.64 9.81
C ARG A 3 40.72 -59.92 11.10
N PHE A 4 39.43 -59.64 11.27
CA PHE A 4 38.42 -60.53 11.86
C PHE A 4 37.06 -59.78 11.85
N ILE A 5 36.06 -60.28 11.11
CA ILE A 5 34.93 -61.16 11.51
C ILE A 5 33.73 -60.34 12.04
N LEU A 6 32.61 -60.24 11.31
CA LEU A 6 31.54 -61.21 10.97
C LEU A 6 30.50 -61.40 12.10
N GLY A 7 29.22 -61.28 11.72
CA GLY A 7 28.04 -61.59 12.53
C GLY A 7 26.82 -60.80 12.03
N LEU A 8 26.27 -61.07 10.84
CA LEU A 8 25.23 -62.10 10.55
C LEU A 8 24.01 -62.00 11.51
N PHE A 9 22.73 -61.97 11.12
CA PHE A 9 22.00 -61.94 9.83
C PHE A 9 20.49 -62.18 10.15
N LEU A 10 19.60 -61.92 9.16
CA LEU A 10 18.20 -62.44 8.98
C LEU A 10 17.11 -61.90 9.97
N LEU A 11 15.91 -61.41 9.58
CA LEU A 11 15.00 -61.62 8.43
C LEU A 11 14.11 -60.34 8.23
N VAL A 12 13.99 -59.73 7.03
CA VAL A 12 12.96 -59.95 5.96
C VAL A 12 11.55 -59.41 6.37
N PHE A 13 10.82 -58.48 5.71
CA PHE A 13 10.58 -58.14 4.29
C PHE A 13 10.11 -56.66 4.09
N CYS A 14 10.48 -56.08 2.94
CA CYS A 14 9.80 -55.10 2.05
C CYS A 14 9.20 -53.73 2.49
N ALA A 15 9.88 -52.68 1.99
CA ALA A 15 9.40 -51.54 1.16
C ALA A 15 8.44 -50.46 1.72
N CYS A 16 8.95 -49.23 1.91
CA CYS A 16 8.70 -48.08 1.01
C CYS A 16 9.58 -46.86 1.40
N THR A 17 9.77 -45.95 0.43
CA THR A 17 10.79 -44.91 0.29
C THR A 17 10.42 -43.55 0.90
N HIS A 18 11.40 -42.80 1.45
CA HIS A 18 11.86 -41.46 0.99
C HIS A 18 12.85 -40.83 2.01
N GLN A 19 13.95 -40.28 1.47
CA GLN A 19 15.10 -39.69 2.18
C GLN A 19 14.77 -38.33 2.84
N GLU A 20 15.17 -38.17 4.10
CA GLU A 20 15.35 -36.88 4.77
C GLU A 20 16.74 -36.30 4.40
N ILE A 21 16.76 -35.01 4.06
CA ILE A 21 17.98 -34.20 3.94
C ILE A 21 18.10 -33.37 5.22
N VAL A 22 19.31 -33.41 5.78
CA VAL A 22 19.76 -32.89 7.06
C VAL A 22 19.62 -31.37 7.19
N ASN A 23 19.09 -30.96 8.35
CA ASN A 23 18.97 -29.58 8.82
C ASN A 23 20.34 -28.92 9.06
N LEU A 24 20.50 -27.68 8.58
CA LEU A 24 21.44 -26.69 9.12
C LEU A 24 20.61 -25.54 9.71
N THR A 25 20.65 -25.40 11.03
CA THR A 25 20.05 -24.30 11.80
C THR A 25 20.92 -23.04 11.73
N PRO A 26 20.35 -21.83 11.51
CA PRO A 26 21.04 -20.57 11.79
C PRO A 26 20.94 -20.21 13.29
N PRO A 27 21.87 -19.40 13.83
CA PRO A 27 21.93 -19.09 15.25
C PRO A 27 20.80 -18.15 15.68
N GLU A 28 20.34 -18.36 16.92
CA GLU A 28 19.27 -17.64 17.59
C GLU A 28 19.58 -16.14 17.77
N GLY A 29 18.74 -15.31 17.17
CA GLY A 29 18.56 -13.89 17.45
C GLY A 29 17.14 -13.54 17.05
N ASN A 30 16.25 -13.34 18.02
CA ASN A 30 14.83 -13.07 17.80
C ASN A 30 14.61 -11.65 17.25
N ASP A 31 14.78 -11.47 15.94
CA ASP A 31 14.36 -10.28 15.22
C ASP A 31 12.89 -10.44 14.75
N VAL A 32 11.98 -10.03 15.63
CA VAL A 32 10.51 -10.11 15.45
C VAL A 32 10.01 -9.29 14.26
N GLU A 33 10.77 -8.30 13.77
CA GLU A 33 10.33 -7.36 12.73
C GLU A 33 10.49 -7.91 11.29
N THR A 34 11.46 -8.81 11.04
CA THR A 34 11.60 -9.53 9.76
C THR A 34 10.73 -10.77 9.69
N ALA A 35 10.63 -11.49 10.80
CA ALA A 35 9.86 -12.72 10.85
C ALA A 35 8.39 -12.46 10.48
N ASP A 36 7.77 -11.39 10.97
CA ASP A 36 6.33 -11.21 10.71
C ASP A 36 6.02 -10.63 9.32
N TYR A 37 6.87 -9.76 8.74
CA TYR A 37 6.62 -9.20 7.39
C TYR A 37 7.10 -10.13 6.27
N VAL A 38 8.24 -10.81 6.46
CA VAL A 38 8.80 -11.74 5.47
C VAL A 38 8.16 -13.11 5.62
N SER A 39 8.00 -13.71 6.81
CA SER A 39 7.42 -15.07 6.92
C SER A 39 5.92 -15.11 6.60
N LYS A 40 5.15 -14.04 6.84
CA LYS A 40 3.76 -13.94 6.39
C LYS A 40 3.61 -13.67 4.87
N ASN A 41 4.66 -13.17 4.19
CA ASN A 41 4.61 -12.85 2.75
C ASN A 41 5.45 -13.75 1.83
N THR A 42 6.45 -14.49 2.32
CA THR A 42 7.16 -15.51 1.52
C THR A 42 6.28 -16.72 1.18
N LEU A 43 5.13 -16.86 1.84
CA LEU A 43 4.14 -17.90 1.60
C LEU A 43 2.77 -17.37 1.16
N ARG A 44 2.64 -16.12 0.67
CA ARG A 44 1.47 -15.79 -0.15
C ARG A 44 1.65 -16.48 -1.50
N ARG A 45 1.29 -17.77 -1.53
CA ARG A 45 1.21 -18.58 -2.75
C ARG A 45 0.55 -17.74 -3.82
N ILE A 46 1.30 -17.43 -4.89
CA ILE A 46 0.76 -16.91 -6.13
C ILE A 46 -0.43 -17.81 -6.45
N ALA A 47 -1.66 -17.28 -6.37
CA ALA A 47 -2.84 -18.11 -6.62
C ALA A 47 -2.68 -18.72 -8.00
N LYS A 48 -2.94 -20.03 -8.10
CA LYS A 48 -2.82 -20.75 -9.37
C LYS A 48 -3.65 -20.05 -10.45
N ASP A 49 -4.81 -19.52 -10.04
CA ASP A 49 -5.73 -18.76 -10.87
C ASP A 49 -6.00 -17.38 -10.21
N PRO A 50 -5.50 -16.26 -10.77
CA PRO A 50 -5.82 -14.94 -10.26
C PRO A 50 -7.32 -14.62 -10.48
N PRO A 51 -7.92 -13.73 -9.67
CA PRO A 51 -9.33 -13.36 -9.82
C PRO A 51 -9.62 -12.82 -11.23
N GLN A 52 -10.85 -13.06 -11.69
CA GLN A 52 -11.31 -12.64 -13.01
C GLN A 52 -12.40 -11.58 -12.87
N TYR A 53 -12.35 -10.58 -13.75
CA TYR A 53 -13.43 -9.62 -13.85
C TYR A 53 -14.63 -10.23 -14.56
N LYS A 54 -15.83 -9.94 -14.05
CA LYS A 54 -17.05 -10.10 -14.84
C LYS A 54 -17.05 -9.09 -15.98
N ILE A 55 -17.25 -9.56 -17.20
CA ILE A 55 -17.42 -8.72 -18.39
C ILE A 55 -18.88 -8.28 -18.50
N VAL A 56 -19.10 -6.99 -18.73
CA VAL A 56 -20.43 -6.37 -18.74
C VAL A 56 -20.75 -5.61 -20.05
N GLY A 57 -19.81 -5.52 -20.98
CA GLY A 57 -20.01 -4.79 -22.23
C GLY A 57 -18.73 -4.56 -23.01
N ASP A 58 -18.72 -3.48 -23.81
CA ASP A 58 -17.56 -2.97 -24.53
C ASP A 58 -17.16 -1.60 -23.96
N CYS A 59 -15.84 -1.38 -23.87
CA CYS A 59 -15.26 -0.13 -23.45
C CYS A 59 -14.12 0.24 -24.40
N GLY A 60 -14.43 1.10 -25.38
CA GLY A 60 -13.44 1.61 -26.33
C GLY A 60 -12.82 0.49 -27.19
N GLY A 61 -13.61 -0.52 -27.56
CA GLY A 61 -13.19 -1.67 -28.36
C GLY A 61 -12.60 -2.84 -27.56
N PHE A 62 -12.69 -2.80 -26.23
CA PHE A 62 -12.19 -3.87 -25.35
C PHE A 62 -13.30 -4.36 -24.40
N PRO A 63 -13.23 -5.61 -23.93
CA PRO A 63 -14.20 -6.14 -22.95
C PRO A 63 -14.27 -5.24 -21.71
N GLN A 64 -15.44 -4.67 -21.43
CA GLN A 64 -15.67 -3.81 -20.28
C GLN A 64 -15.76 -4.64 -18.99
N ILE A 65 -14.99 -4.27 -17.97
CA ILE A 65 -15.05 -4.92 -16.66
C ILE A 65 -16.13 -4.31 -15.75
N ASN A 66 -16.64 -5.11 -14.82
CA ASN A 66 -17.61 -4.66 -13.82
C ASN A 66 -16.93 -3.90 -12.66
N VAL A 67 -16.72 -2.60 -12.83
CA VAL A 67 -16.18 -1.69 -11.79
C VAL A 67 -16.93 -0.35 -11.84
N LYS A 68 -17.05 0.33 -10.69
CA LYS A 68 -17.63 1.68 -10.67
C LYS A 68 -16.63 2.69 -11.21
N THR A 69 -17.14 3.65 -11.95
CA THR A 69 -16.35 4.75 -12.51
C THR A 69 -17.11 6.06 -12.41
N ALA A 70 -16.41 7.18 -12.55
CA ALA A 70 -17.04 8.48 -12.78
C ALA A 70 -17.93 8.43 -14.04
N PRO A 71 -19.07 9.15 -14.09
CA PRO A 71 -19.95 9.17 -15.25
C PRO A 71 -19.18 9.47 -16.54
N GLY A 72 -19.44 8.76 -17.64
CA GLY A 72 -18.67 8.95 -18.88
C GLY A 72 -17.43 8.06 -19.01
N PHE A 73 -16.99 7.41 -17.95
CA PHE A 73 -15.87 6.48 -18.01
C PHE A 73 -16.32 5.04 -18.08
N CYS A 74 -15.42 4.20 -18.61
CA CYS A 74 -15.50 2.76 -18.51
C CYS A 74 -14.07 2.20 -18.41
N VAL A 75 -13.94 0.95 -17.97
CA VAL A 75 -12.64 0.26 -17.92
C VAL A 75 -12.67 -0.96 -18.82
N GLY A 76 -11.78 -0.99 -19.80
CA GLY A 76 -11.58 -2.10 -20.72
C GLY A 76 -10.45 -3.03 -20.27
N LEU A 77 -10.62 -4.34 -20.48
CA LEU A 77 -9.60 -5.35 -20.22
C LEU A 77 -8.70 -5.53 -21.45
N LEU A 78 -7.44 -5.12 -21.36
CA LEU A 78 -6.46 -5.28 -22.43
C LEU A 78 -5.79 -6.66 -22.39
N ASP A 79 -5.51 -7.15 -21.18
CA ASP A 79 -4.77 -8.39 -20.96
C ASP A 79 -5.23 -9.08 -19.66
N ASN A 80 -5.50 -10.39 -19.74
CA ASN A 80 -6.00 -11.21 -18.63
C ASN A 80 -4.90 -11.63 -17.62
N GLY A 81 -3.63 -11.36 -17.94
CA GLY A 81 -2.50 -11.64 -17.05
C GLY A 81 -1.99 -13.08 -17.06
N GLU A 82 -2.49 -13.95 -17.93
CA GLU A 82 -2.16 -15.37 -17.92
C GLU A 82 -0.65 -15.66 -18.07
N GLY A 83 -0.03 -16.33 -17.09
CA GLY A 83 1.41 -16.61 -17.10
C GLY A 83 2.31 -15.46 -16.65
N THR A 84 1.74 -14.30 -16.30
CA THR A 84 2.45 -13.29 -15.49
C THR A 84 2.41 -13.68 -14.01
N VAL A 85 3.33 -13.11 -13.23
CA VAL A 85 3.45 -13.37 -11.78
C VAL A 85 3.05 -12.14 -10.98
N MET A 86 3.72 -11.02 -11.22
CA MET A 86 3.53 -9.77 -10.48
C MET A 86 3.84 -8.58 -11.40
N PRO A 87 2.96 -8.30 -12.39
CA PRO A 87 3.12 -7.17 -13.30
C PRO A 87 3.12 -5.85 -12.52
N ARG A 88 3.99 -4.91 -12.90
CA ARG A 88 4.18 -3.68 -12.11
C ARG A 88 3.75 -2.43 -12.88
N THR A 89 4.46 -2.09 -13.96
CA THR A 89 4.16 -0.89 -14.73
C THR A 89 4.25 -1.17 -16.22
N ALA A 90 3.60 -0.34 -17.02
CA ALA A 90 3.57 -0.47 -18.46
C ALA A 90 3.52 0.90 -19.14
N VAL A 91 4.01 0.98 -20.37
CA VAL A 91 4.05 2.20 -21.17
C VAL A 91 3.79 1.89 -22.64
N GLU A 92 3.00 2.73 -23.30
CA GLU A 92 2.84 2.66 -24.76
C GLU A 92 4.11 3.19 -25.44
N ILE A 93 4.74 2.34 -26.27
CA ILE A 93 6.00 2.66 -26.95
C ILE A 93 5.79 3.07 -28.42
N ALA A 94 4.68 2.64 -29.01
CA ALA A 94 4.20 3.00 -30.34
C ALA A 94 2.69 2.66 -30.43
N PRO A 95 1.94 3.19 -31.40
CA PRO A 95 0.53 2.84 -31.56
C PRO A 95 0.31 1.33 -31.55
N GLY A 96 -0.50 0.86 -30.60
CA GLY A 96 -0.82 -0.57 -30.45
C GLY A 96 0.33 -1.42 -29.91
N LYS A 97 1.41 -0.83 -29.37
CA LYS A 97 2.53 -1.53 -28.74
C LYS A 97 2.76 -1.03 -27.33
N ILE A 98 2.60 -1.91 -26.36
CA ILE A 98 2.79 -1.61 -24.93
C ILE A 98 3.90 -2.48 -24.39
N LEU A 99 4.85 -1.87 -23.67
CA LEU A 99 5.91 -2.60 -22.97
C LEU A 99 5.55 -2.65 -21.48
N MET A 100 5.67 -3.82 -20.86
CA MET A 100 5.25 -4.06 -19.48
C MET A 100 6.31 -4.82 -18.69
N THR A 101 6.57 -4.37 -17.46
CA THR A 101 7.43 -5.06 -16.49
C THR A 101 6.62 -6.05 -15.68
N ASP A 102 7.18 -7.24 -15.48
CA ASP A 102 6.72 -8.22 -14.49
C ASP A 102 7.88 -8.54 -13.56
N MET A 103 7.67 -8.30 -12.27
CA MET A 103 8.69 -8.47 -11.24
C MET A 103 9.10 -9.94 -11.10
N GLY A 104 8.22 -10.89 -11.43
CA GLY A 104 8.48 -12.32 -11.29
C GLY A 104 8.42 -12.84 -9.85
N GLY A 105 8.18 -11.97 -8.87
CA GLY A 105 8.20 -12.28 -7.44
C GLY A 105 9.29 -11.49 -6.70
N TRP A 106 9.44 -11.77 -5.40
CA TRP A 106 10.40 -11.06 -4.54
C TRP A 106 11.83 -11.64 -4.60
N ASP A 107 11.96 -12.87 -5.08
CA ASP A 107 13.26 -13.50 -5.30
C ASP A 107 14.06 -12.73 -6.37
N PRO A 108 15.39 -12.63 -6.20
CA PRO A 108 16.22 -11.91 -7.14
C PRO A 108 16.18 -12.50 -8.56
N SER A 109 16.35 -11.63 -9.56
CA SER A 109 16.54 -12.03 -10.96
C SER A 109 15.45 -12.95 -11.55
N ASN A 110 14.20 -12.81 -11.11
CA ASN A 110 13.04 -13.54 -11.67
C ASN A 110 12.23 -12.73 -12.69
N GLY A 111 12.56 -11.45 -12.90
CA GLY A 111 11.76 -10.53 -13.68
C GLY A 111 11.71 -10.83 -15.18
N LYS A 112 10.67 -10.29 -15.82
CA LYS A 112 10.42 -10.40 -17.25
C LYS A 112 10.01 -9.05 -17.82
N LEU A 113 10.29 -8.89 -19.10
CA LEU A 113 9.78 -7.78 -19.91
C LEU A 113 8.87 -8.35 -20.99
N TYR A 114 7.68 -7.79 -21.10
CA TYR A 114 6.66 -8.22 -22.05
C TYR A 114 6.36 -7.11 -23.07
N LEU A 115 6.14 -7.50 -24.32
CA LEU A 115 5.58 -6.65 -25.37
C LEU A 115 4.14 -7.11 -25.67
N LEU A 116 3.17 -6.22 -25.47
CA LEU A 116 1.80 -6.41 -25.89
C LEU A 116 1.63 -5.72 -27.25
N THR A 117 1.20 -6.47 -28.27
CA THR A 117 0.94 -5.96 -29.62
C THR A 117 -0.53 -6.11 -29.95
N LEU A 118 -1.17 -5.00 -30.35
CA LEU A 118 -2.56 -4.99 -30.79
C LEU A 118 -2.68 -5.66 -32.16
N THR A 119 -3.43 -6.75 -32.21
CA THR A 119 -3.69 -7.54 -33.41
C THR A 119 -5.18 -7.85 -33.47
N ASN A 120 -5.86 -7.43 -34.55
CA ASN A 120 -7.29 -7.68 -34.75
C ASN A 120 -8.16 -7.29 -33.54
N GLY A 121 -7.90 -6.11 -32.95
CA GLY A 121 -8.66 -5.58 -31.81
C GLY A 121 -8.31 -6.21 -30.44
N LYS A 122 -7.32 -7.10 -30.36
CA LYS A 122 -6.87 -7.72 -29.11
C LYS A 122 -5.36 -7.57 -28.91
N TYR A 123 -4.92 -7.28 -27.69
CA TYR A 123 -3.50 -7.32 -27.37
C TYR A 123 -3.00 -8.77 -27.22
N ILE A 124 -1.92 -9.08 -27.91
CA ILE A 124 -1.18 -10.34 -27.79
C ILE A 124 0.14 -10.04 -27.09
N ARG A 125 0.36 -10.70 -25.94
CA ARG A 125 1.56 -10.55 -25.12
C ARG A 125 2.64 -11.54 -25.56
N THR A 126 3.86 -11.06 -25.74
CA THR A 126 5.07 -11.87 -25.96
C THR A 126 6.14 -11.52 -24.93
N THR A 127 6.88 -12.52 -24.47
CA THR A 127 8.05 -12.29 -23.61
C THR A 127 9.21 -11.81 -24.47
N VAL A 128 9.75 -10.63 -24.19
CA VAL A 128 10.91 -10.08 -24.92
C VAL A 128 12.22 -10.24 -24.16
N LEU A 129 12.18 -10.23 -22.82
CA LEU A 129 13.31 -10.59 -21.98
C LEU A 129 12.83 -11.41 -20.78
N ASN A 130 13.65 -12.36 -20.35
CA ASN A 130 13.40 -13.22 -19.20
C ASN A 130 14.71 -13.44 -18.45
N ALA A 131 14.76 -13.03 -17.19
CA ALA A 131 15.96 -13.14 -16.37
C ALA A 131 16.40 -14.60 -16.14
N ASN A 132 15.46 -15.49 -15.84
CA ASN A 132 15.72 -16.91 -15.60
C ASN A 132 16.21 -17.66 -16.84
N GLY A 133 15.84 -17.18 -18.03
CA GLY A 133 16.29 -17.75 -19.31
C GLY A 133 17.61 -17.16 -19.83
N SER A 134 18.20 -16.19 -19.13
CA SER A 134 19.36 -15.45 -19.60
C SER A 134 20.65 -15.86 -18.89
N ASN A 135 21.73 -16.02 -19.64
CA ASN A 135 23.09 -16.14 -19.11
C ASN A 135 23.79 -14.78 -18.99
N ASP A 136 23.18 -13.70 -19.48
CA ASP A 136 23.72 -12.36 -19.37
C ASP A 136 23.43 -11.76 -17.99
N VAL A 137 24.51 -11.50 -17.24
CA VAL A 137 24.47 -10.91 -15.90
C VAL A 137 23.82 -9.51 -15.89
N ASN A 138 23.93 -8.75 -16.97
CA ASN A 138 23.33 -7.43 -17.09
C ASN A 138 21.81 -7.54 -17.27
N ILE A 139 21.36 -8.50 -18.08
CA ILE A 139 19.92 -8.80 -18.25
C ILE A 139 19.31 -9.28 -16.92
N LYS A 140 20.01 -10.17 -16.21
CA LYS A 140 19.56 -10.62 -14.88
C LYS A 140 19.43 -9.47 -13.90
N ALA A 141 20.44 -8.60 -13.82
CA ALA A 141 20.43 -7.47 -12.89
C ALA A 141 19.36 -6.41 -13.25
N MET A 142 19.21 -6.03 -14.52
CA MET A 142 18.16 -5.07 -14.92
C MET A 142 16.74 -5.63 -14.76
N LEU A 143 16.59 -6.95 -14.61
CA LEU A 143 15.32 -7.62 -14.34
C LEU A 143 15.19 -8.08 -12.87
N ASP A 144 16.16 -7.79 -12.01
CA ASP A 144 16.09 -8.10 -10.59
C ASP A 144 15.03 -7.22 -9.90
N ARG A 145 13.90 -7.84 -9.51
CA ARG A 145 12.73 -7.16 -8.95
C ARG A 145 12.39 -5.88 -9.73
N VAL A 146 12.34 -6.00 -11.05
CA VAL A 146 12.04 -4.87 -11.95
C VAL A 146 10.69 -4.24 -11.60
N HIS A 147 10.62 -2.91 -11.61
CA HIS A 147 9.41 -2.19 -11.21
C HIS A 147 8.94 -1.19 -12.26
N MET A 148 9.59 -0.02 -12.34
CA MET A 148 9.10 1.09 -13.15
C MET A 148 9.65 1.03 -14.58
N ILE A 149 8.78 1.23 -15.57
CA ILE A 149 9.11 1.51 -16.96
C ILE A 149 8.39 2.77 -17.43
N ALA A 150 9.11 3.66 -18.09
CA ALA A 150 8.57 4.94 -18.55
C ALA A 150 9.29 5.41 -19.81
N LYS A 151 8.60 6.24 -20.59
CA LYS A 151 9.21 6.98 -21.70
C LYS A 151 9.90 8.22 -21.15
N GLY A 152 11.19 8.37 -21.45
CA GLY A 152 12.00 9.49 -21.01
C GLY A 152 11.82 10.74 -21.88
N PRO A 153 12.40 11.88 -21.46
CA PRO A 153 12.31 13.15 -22.16
C PRO A 153 13.09 13.20 -23.49
N ASP A 154 13.91 12.18 -23.77
CA ASP A 154 14.58 11.98 -25.06
C ASP A 154 13.82 11.02 -25.99
N GLY A 155 12.64 10.55 -25.57
CA GLY A 155 11.81 9.63 -26.32
C GLY A 155 12.21 8.15 -26.19
N LEU A 156 13.29 7.84 -25.48
CA LEU A 156 13.73 6.48 -25.19
C LEU A 156 12.98 5.87 -24.01
N ILE A 157 13.12 4.56 -23.81
CA ILE A 157 12.52 3.85 -22.68
C ILE A 157 13.53 3.74 -21.56
N TYR A 158 13.09 4.13 -20.36
CA TYR A 158 13.83 3.99 -19.12
C TYR A 158 13.17 2.93 -18.25
N MET A 159 13.97 2.06 -17.65
CA MET A 159 13.47 0.98 -16.81
C MET A 159 14.32 0.83 -15.55
N ALA A 160 13.65 0.80 -14.40
CA ALA A 160 14.27 0.71 -13.10
C ALA A 160 14.01 -0.66 -12.45
N SER A 161 15.10 -1.28 -12.02
CA SER A 161 15.15 -2.43 -11.13
C SER A 161 15.74 -2.02 -9.80
N VAL A 162 15.80 -2.95 -8.85
CA VAL A 162 16.41 -2.67 -7.54
C VAL A 162 17.92 -2.42 -7.63
N THR A 163 18.56 -2.87 -8.69
CA THR A 163 20.02 -2.77 -8.90
C THR A 163 20.41 -1.79 -10.00
N ARG A 164 19.52 -1.48 -10.95
CA ARG A 164 19.87 -0.69 -12.14
C ARG A 164 18.77 0.23 -12.61
N LEU A 165 19.17 1.38 -13.15
CA LEU A 165 18.37 2.14 -14.10
C LEU A 165 19.02 2.01 -15.48
N VAL A 166 18.24 1.57 -16.46
CA VAL A 166 18.70 1.39 -17.84
C VAL A 166 17.89 2.25 -18.81
N ARG A 167 18.47 2.51 -20.00
CA ARG A 167 17.82 3.18 -21.13
C ARG A 167 18.00 2.41 -22.43
N PHE A 168 16.97 2.34 -23.26
CA PHE A 168 17.03 1.66 -24.57
C PHE A 168 15.91 2.11 -25.52
N ASN A 169 16.04 1.78 -26.81
CA ASN A 169 14.97 1.92 -27.80
C ASN A 169 14.46 0.54 -28.25
N PRO A 170 13.32 0.05 -27.75
CA PRO A 170 12.81 -1.28 -28.08
C PRO A 170 12.32 -1.43 -29.53
N LEU A 171 12.22 -0.35 -30.29
CA LEU A 171 11.76 -0.36 -31.69
C LEU A 171 12.90 -0.51 -32.70
N GLN A 172 14.16 -0.45 -32.26
CA GLN A 172 15.31 -0.61 -33.14
C GLN A 172 15.74 -2.09 -33.26
N PRO A 173 16.33 -2.49 -34.40
CA PRO A 173 16.98 -3.80 -34.53
C PRO A 173 18.09 -3.99 -33.49
N ASP A 174 18.22 -5.21 -32.98
CA ASP A 174 19.24 -5.60 -31.99
C ASP A 174 19.24 -4.72 -30.71
N TRP A 175 18.11 -4.10 -30.34
CA TRP A 175 18.04 -3.16 -29.23
C TRP A 175 18.58 -3.71 -27.90
N VAL A 176 18.49 -5.03 -27.67
CA VAL A 176 19.02 -5.68 -26.46
C VAL A 176 20.53 -5.45 -26.32
N LYS A 177 21.28 -5.48 -27.43
CA LYS A 177 22.73 -5.20 -27.44
C LYS A 177 23.06 -3.71 -27.25
N ARG A 178 22.03 -2.85 -27.27
CA ARG A 178 22.12 -1.39 -27.20
C ARG A 178 21.52 -0.84 -25.90
N ILE A 179 21.27 -1.71 -24.92
CA ILE A 179 20.80 -1.29 -23.60
C ILE A 179 21.94 -0.55 -22.89
N GLU A 180 21.68 0.68 -22.47
CA GLU A 180 22.61 1.51 -21.73
C GLU A 180 22.30 1.39 -20.23
N ILE A 181 23.33 1.10 -19.42
CA ILE A 181 23.23 1.14 -17.97
C ILE A 181 23.55 2.55 -17.53
N LEU A 182 22.55 3.27 -17.00
CA LEU A 182 22.72 4.66 -16.58
C LEU A 182 23.16 4.79 -15.14
N ILE A 183 22.59 3.95 -14.26
CA ILE A 183 22.83 3.96 -12.82
C ILE A 183 22.91 2.51 -12.34
N SER A 184 23.93 2.21 -11.54
CA SER A 184 24.15 0.87 -10.96
C SER A 184 24.72 0.91 -9.53
N ASN A 185 24.76 2.08 -8.90
CA ASN A 185 25.31 2.30 -7.56
C ASN A 185 24.21 2.51 -6.49
N PHE A 186 23.07 1.84 -6.65
CA PHE A 186 22.04 1.81 -5.62
C PHE A 186 22.55 1.06 -4.37
N PRO A 187 22.01 1.39 -3.17
CA PRO A 187 22.40 0.69 -1.95
C PRO A 187 22.01 -0.79 -2.04
N ASP A 188 22.73 -1.64 -1.30
CA ASP A 188 22.30 -3.02 -1.10
C ASP A 188 20.98 -3.02 -0.30
N VAL A 189 19.97 -3.68 -0.86
CA VAL A 189 18.62 -3.76 -0.31
C VAL A 189 18.28 -5.19 0.15
N SER A 190 19.27 -6.07 0.22
CA SER A 190 19.11 -7.44 0.72
C SER A 190 18.52 -7.42 2.14
N GLY A 191 17.36 -8.05 2.32
CA GLY A 191 16.65 -8.07 3.62
C GLY A 191 15.90 -6.77 3.98
N GLY A 192 15.93 -5.75 3.12
CA GLY A 192 15.21 -4.49 3.29
C GLY A 192 13.73 -4.58 2.88
N LEU A 193 12.88 -3.73 3.48
CA LEU A 193 11.43 -3.73 3.21
C LEU A 193 11.03 -3.05 1.89
N HIS A 194 11.72 -1.97 1.48
CA HIS A 194 11.30 -1.16 0.32
C HIS A 194 12.39 -1.07 -0.77
N PRO A 195 12.66 -2.17 -1.50
CA PRO A 195 13.77 -2.22 -2.44
C PRO A 195 13.47 -1.56 -3.80
N LEU A 196 12.19 -1.38 -4.15
CA LEU A 196 11.76 -0.97 -5.49
C LEU A 196 12.14 0.47 -5.82
N LYS A 197 12.31 0.75 -7.12
CA LYS A 197 12.76 2.04 -7.63
C LYS A 197 11.72 2.65 -8.57
N THR A 198 11.38 3.91 -8.30
CA THR A 198 10.52 4.77 -9.11
C THR A 198 11.27 6.07 -9.36
N PHE A 199 11.06 6.70 -10.51
CA PHE A 199 11.81 7.88 -10.90
C PHE A 199 10.99 8.86 -11.72
N THR A 200 11.45 10.11 -11.75
CA THR A 200 10.92 11.16 -12.64
C THR A 200 12.06 12.04 -13.17
N PHE A 201 11.72 12.95 -14.09
CA PHE A 201 12.67 13.86 -14.72
C PHE A 201 12.27 15.31 -14.49
N ASP A 202 13.24 16.17 -14.17
CA ASP A 202 13.01 17.62 -14.19
C ASP A 202 13.07 18.22 -15.61
N ASN A 203 12.89 19.53 -15.70
CA ASN A 203 12.98 20.28 -16.96
C ASN A 203 14.37 20.20 -17.61
N ASP A 204 15.42 20.03 -16.80
CA ASP A 204 16.80 19.84 -17.25
C ASP A 204 17.13 18.37 -17.54
N LYS A 205 16.12 17.49 -17.46
CA LYS A 205 16.19 16.05 -17.68
C LYS A 205 17.09 15.32 -16.66
N ASN A 206 17.33 15.90 -15.49
CA ASN A 206 17.93 15.21 -14.36
C ASN A 206 16.98 14.14 -13.83
N ILE A 207 17.52 13.05 -13.28
CA ILE A 207 16.72 11.98 -12.70
C ILE A 207 16.55 12.21 -11.19
N TYR A 208 15.33 12.03 -10.71
CA TYR A 208 14.97 11.96 -9.29
C TYR A 208 14.45 10.56 -9.01
N ILE A 209 15.07 9.81 -8.11
CA ILE A 209 14.79 8.40 -7.88
C ILE A 209 14.54 8.08 -6.41
N ASN A 210 13.50 7.30 -6.14
CA ASN A 210 13.19 6.78 -4.81
C ASN A 210 14.24 5.78 -4.34
N ILE A 211 14.71 5.95 -3.12
CA ILE A 211 15.51 4.99 -2.37
C ILE A 211 14.77 4.70 -1.07
N GLY A 212 13.84 3.74 -1.10
CA GLY A 212 13.00 3.39 0.04
C GLY A 212 13.78 2.83 1.24
N SER A 213 13.18 2.91 2.42
CA SER A 213 13.76 2.46 3.69
C SER A 213 13.97 0.94 3.74
N ALA A 214 14.99 0.48 4.47
CA ALA A 214 15.15 -0.96 4.74
C ALA A 214 14.25 -1.48 5.86
N THR A 215 13.61 -0.57 6.63
CA THR A 215 12.90 -0.87 7.87
C THR A 215 11.56 -0.15 7.95
N ASN A 216 10.70 -0.55 8.89
CA ASN A 216 9.41 0.12 9.09
C ASN A 216 9.59 1.45 9.84
N VAL A 217 10.34 1.42 10.95
CA VAL A 217 10.59 2.56 11.86
C VAL A 217 12.04 2.60 12.39
N CYS A 218 13.01 2.09 11.62
CA CYS A 218 14.43 1.96 11.99
C CYS A 218 14.74 1.01 13.17
N LYS A 219 13.83 0.10 13.51
CA LYS A 219 14.04 -0.86 14.61
C LYS A 219 15.05 -1.97 14.30
N LYS A 220 15.10 -2.51 13.06
CA LYS A 220 16.13 -3.51 12.64
C LYS A 220 17.59 -3.05 12.77
N GLU A 221 17.86 -1.79 13.08
CA GLU A 221 19.22 -1.29 13.33
C GLU A 221 19.65 -1.46 14.80
N GLY A 222 18.88 -2.17 15.64
CA GLY A 222 19.20 -2.39 17.06
C GLY A 222 19.01 -1.15 17.93
N ILE A 223 18.19 -0.20 17.47
CA ILE A 223 18.00 1.11 18.10
C ILE A 223 17.15 0.94 19.38
N GLN A 224 17.68 1.43 20.51
CA GLN A 224 16.98 1.47 21.82
C GLN A 224 16.13 2.75 22.03
N PHE A 225 15.84 3.49 20.95
CA PHE A 225 14.98 4.68 20.91
C PHE A 225 15.18 5.68 22.08
N THR A 226 16.43 6.05 22.31
CA THR A 226 16.80 7.03 23.35
C THR A 226 16.78 8.44 22.78
N LYS A 227 16.85 9.46 23.65
CA LYS A 227 16.82 10.88 23.23
C LYS A 227 17.89 11.30 22.20
N ASN A 228 18.99 10.55 22.12
CA ASN A 228 20.12 10.81 21.23
C ASN A 228 20.17 9.83 20.05
N SER A 229 19.18 8.94 19.95
CA SER A 229 19.10 8.01 18.83
C SER A 229 18.84 8.76 17.54
N ILE A 230 19.46 8.30 16.47
CA ILE A 230 19.22 8.75 15.09
C ILE A 230 18.88 7.52 14.28
N CYS A 231 18.19 7.68 13.15
CA CYS A 231 18.01 6.60 12.20
C CYS A 231 19.11 6.64 11.12
N PRO A 232 20.17 5.80 11.20
CA PRO A 232 21.22 5.76 10.18
C PRO A 232 20.68 5.57 8.76
N ASN A 233 19.62 4.77 8.58
CA ASN A 233 18.94 4.61 7.29
C ASN A 233 18.58 5.97 6.65
N ALA A 234 17.91 6.86 7.36
CA ALA A 234 17.46 8.16 6.84
C ALA A 234 18.57 9.23 6.81
N GLU A 235 19.51 9.17 7.76
CA GLU A 235 20.47 10.26 8.01
C GLU A 235 21.77 10.16 7.22
N LYS A 236 22.15 8.97 6.76
CA LYS A 236 23.39 8.77 5.99
C LYS A 236 23.38 9.57 4.69
N THR A 237 24.49 10.23 4.41
CA THR A 237 24.72 10.93 3.12
C THR A 237 25.21 9.99 2.03
N GLU A 238 25.90 8.92 2.40
CA GLU A 238 26.39 7.88 1.50
C GLU A 238 25.59 6.60 1.70
N SER A 239 24.98 6.13 0.62
CA SER A 239 24.13 4.94 0.58
C SER A 239 22.97 4.98 1.57
N GLY A 240 22.49 6.20 1.88
CA GLY A 240 21.29 6.43 2.68
C GLY A 240 20.03 5.94 1.97
N GLN A 241 19.01 5.68 2.77
CA GLN A 241 17.69 5.20 2.37
C GLN A 241 16.61 6.10 2.96
N ALA A 242 15.35 5.86 2.63
CA ALA A 242 14.26 6.80 2.88
C ALA A 242 14.54 8.20 2.28
N GLN A 243 15.04 8.20 1.05
CA GLN A 243 15.59 9.36 0.36
C GLN A 243 15.15 9.44 -1.09
N ILE A 244 15.16 10.66 -1.63
CA ILE A 244 15.13 10.90 -3.07
C ILE A 244 16.52 11.31 -3.50
N TRP A 245 17.12 10.54 -4.40
CA TRP A 245 18.42 10.87 -4.99
C TRP A 245 18.23 11.61 -6.31
N LYS A 246 19.05 12.65 -6.54
CA LYS A 246 19.15 13.37 -7.81
C LYS A 246 20.42 12.96 -8.54
N TYR A 247 20.27 12.55 -9.80
CA TYR A 247 21.37 12.33 -10.73
C TYR A 247 21.34 13.40 -11.82
N THR A 248 22.42 14.18 -11.90
CA THR A 248 22.55 15.25 -12.89
C THR A 248 22.85 14.68 -14.26
N ARG A 249 22.11 15.14 -15.28
CA ARG A 249 22.36 14.77 -16.67
C ARG A 249 23.63 15.44 -17.19
N THR A 250 24.47 14.69 -17.89
CA THR A 250 25.72 15.18 -18.50
C THR A 250 25.48 15.64 -19.94
N SER A 251 26.42 16.42 -20.50
CA SER A 251 26.29 17.02 -21.83
C SER A 251 26.22 16.00 -22.99
N ASP A 252 26.78 14.81 -22.79
CA ASP A 252 26.70 13.66 -23.70
C ASP A 252 25.35 12.91 -23.60
N GLY A 253 24.44 13.33 -22.71
CA GLY A 253 23.14 12.72 -22.51
C GLY A 253 23.13 11.51 -21.56
N ASN A 254 24.26 11.20 -20.91
CA ASN A 254 24.37 10.27 -19.78
C ASN A 254 24.05 10.96 -18.44
N TYR A 255 24.44 10.35 -17.32
CA TYR A 255 24.24 10.88 -15.97
C TYR A 255 25.52 10.77 -15.16
N SER A 256 25.73 11.75 -14.27
CA SER A 256 26.82 11.72 -13.29
C SER A 256 26.72 10.45 -12.43
N PRO A 257 27.82 9.70 -12.21
CA PRO A 257 27.79 8.55 -11.30
C PRO A 257 27.63 8.98 -9.83
N LYS A 258 27.92 10.25 -9.51
CA LYS A 258 27.66 10.83 -8.19
C LYS A 258 26.25 11.39 -8.15
N TYR A 259 25.48 10.98 -7.14
CA TYR A 259 24.17 11.53 -6.84
C TYR A 259 24.26 12.61 -5.76
N GLN A 260 23.21 13.42 -5.68
CA GLN A 260 22.91 14.31 -4.56
C GLN A 260 21.72 13.73 -3.80
N VAL A 261 21.77 13.69 -2.46
CA VAL A 261 20.56 13.48 -1.65
C VAL A 261 19.69 14.73 -1.80
N TYR A 262 18.64 14.64 -2.61
CA TYR A 262 17.77 15.77 -2.90
C TYR A 262 16.81 16.06 -1.74
N ALA A 263 16.26 15.01 -1.13
CA ALA A 263 15.44 15.08 0.07
C ALA A 263 15.58 13.77 0.86
N LYS A 264 15.31 13.82 2.16
CA LYS A 264 15.40 12.66 3.07
C LYS A 264 14.23 12.59 4.05
N GLY A 265 14.15 11.50 4.80
CA GLY A 265 13.06 11.25 5.74
C GLY A 265 11.74 10.95 5.03
N LEU A 266 11.81 10.21 3.92
CA LEU A 266 10.71 9.79 3.08
C LEU A 266 10.73 8.26 2.98
N ARG A 267 9.93 7.55 3.77
CA ARG A 267 9.92 6.08 3.93
C ARG A 267 9.98 5.33 2.60
N ASN A 268 9.05 5.57 1.68
CA ASN A 268 8.93 4.84 0.43
C ASN A 268 8.14 5.61 -0.66
N SER A 269 8.86 6.42 -1.43
CA SER A 269 8.32 7.34 -2.43
C SER A 269 7.91 6.65 -3.74
N MET A 270 6.81 5.90 -3.76
CA MET A 270 6.41 5.11 -4.93
C MET A 270 5.70 5.91 -6.03
N GLY A 271 5.27 7.14 -5.78
CA GLY A 271 4.87 8.06 -6.85
C GLY A 271 5.69 9.34 -6.82
N LEU A 272 6.35 9.65 -7.94
CA LEU A 272 7.17 10.84 -8.12
C LEU A 272 6.77 11.53 -9.42
N TRP A 273 6.56 12.84 -9.38
CA TRP A 273 6.27 13.59 -10.59
C TRP A 273 6.79 15.03 -10.55
N TRP A 274 7.47 15.44 -11.61
CA TRP A 274 7.97 16.80 -11.76
C TRP A 274 6.95 17.72 -12.43
N HIS A 275 6.54 18.77 -11.71
CA HIS A 275 5.73 19.83 -12.26
C HIS A 275 6.53 20.78 -13.10
N LYS A 276 6.53 20.57 -14.42
CA LYS A 276 7.29 21.38 -15.39
C LYS A 276 7.05 22.89 -15.25
N GLU A 277 5.80 23.32 -15.22
CA GLU A 277 5.47 24.76 -15.16
C GLU A 277 5.82 25.42 -13.83
N LYS A 278 5.80 24.66 -12.73
CA LYS A 278 6.00 25.17 -11.36
C LYS A 278 7.39 24.86 -10.82
N ASN A 279 8.15 24.04 -11.52
CA ASN A 279 9.49 23.58 -11.15
C ASN A 279 9.55 22.95 -9.75
N ILE A 280 8.55 22.14 -9.42
CA ILE A 280 8.44 21.44 -8.12
C ILE A 280 8.34 19.93 -8.33
N LEU A 281 8.87 19.16 -7.37
CA LEU A 281 8.71 17.72 -7.33
C LEU A 281 7.55 17.37 -6.39
N LEU A 282 6.52 16.71 -6.92
CA LEU A 282 5.47 16.09 -6.12
C LEU A 282 5.86 14.65 -5.80
N GLN A 283 5.60 14.24 -4.57
CA GLN A 283 5.83 12.89 -4.10
C GLN A 283 4.62 12.40 -3.33
N VAL A 284 4.29 11.12 -3.48
CA VAL A 284 3.31 10.42 -2.63
C VAL A 284 4.02 9.30 -1.88
N GLU A 285 3.68 9.18 -0.61
CA GLU A 285 4.39 8.38 0.38
C GLU A 285 3.60 7.15 0.79
N ASN A 286 4.31 6.06 1.07
CA ASN A 286 3.75 4.95 1.86
C ASN A 286 4.31 5.06 3.29
N GLY A 287 3.49 5.50 4.23
CA GLY A 287 3.77 5.73 5.64
C GLY A 287 4.08 4.45 6.43
N ARG A 288 4.30 4.57 7.74
CA ARG A 288 4.66 3.43 8.58
C ARG A 288 3.49 2.45 8.76
N ASP A 289 3.85 1.22 9.08
CA ASP A 289 2.90 0.18 9.49
C ASP A 289 2.91 0.02 11.02
N SER A 290 1.93 -0.72 11.54
CA SER A 290 1.86 -1.21 12.91
C SER A 290 2.07 -0.14 13.98
N ILE A 291 1.44 1.03 13.85
CA ILE A 291 1.59 2.10 14.86
C ILE A 291 1.04 1.68 16.24
N ASN A 292 0.02 0.83 16.22
CA ASN A 292 -0.66 0.29 17.39
C ASN A 292 0.20 -0.70 18.21
N GLU A 293 1.27 -1.27 17.64
CA GLU A 293 2.16 -2.19 18.36
C GLU A 293 2.89 -1.48 19.52
N ILE A 294 3.18 -0.18 19.37
CA ILE A 294 3.83 0.62 20.42
C ILE A 294 2.82 1.50 21.16
N ASN A 295 1.84 2.06 20.46
CA ASN A 295 0.76 2.81 21.10
C ASN A 295 -0.60 2.19 20.78
N PRO A 296 -1.15 1.33 21.66
CA PRO A 296 -2.41 0.62 21.40
C PRO A 296 -3.64 1.54 21.29
N ASP A 297 -3.53 2.81 21.70
CA ASP A 297 -4.61 3.79 21.56
C ASP A 297 -4.71 4.35 20.13
N LEU A 298 -3.67 4.19 19.29
CA LEU A 298 -3.69 4.56 17.89
C LEU A 298 -4.18 3.40 17.03
N SER A 299 -5.28 3.60 16.29
CA SER A 299 -5.78 2.60 15.35
C SER A 299 -4.87 2.52 14.13
N ASN A 300 -4.22 1.37 13.93
CA ASN A 300 -3.45 1.15 12.69
C ASN A 300 -4.33 1.21 11.45
N ARG A 301 -5.64 1.02 11.54
CA ARG A 301 -6.51 1.14 10.37
C ARG A 301 -6.70 2.60 9.92
N ASN A 302 -6.65 3.53 10.87
CA ASN A 302 -6.91 4.95 10.63
C ASN A 302 -5.64 5.79 10.62
N PHE A 303 -4.52 5.24 11.11
CA PHE A 303 -3.24 5.91 11.24
C PHE A 303 -2.07 4.97 10.93
N PRO A 304 -0.93 5.50 10.48
CA PRO A 304 -0.78 6.85 9.94
C PRO A 304 -1.50 7.00 8.60
N HIS A 305 -1.80 8.24 8.25
CA HIS A 305 -2.16 8.64 6.91
C HIS A 305 -0.99 8.45 5.95
N GLU A 306 -1.33 8.23 4.68
CA GLU A 306 -0.36 8.34 3.60
C GLU A 306 -0.14 9.84 3.30
N GLU A 307 0.94 10.22 2.64
CA GLU A 307 1.26 11.64 2.44
C GLU A 307 1.38 12.02 0.96
N LEU A 308 1.01 13.26 0.64
CA LEU A 308 1.46 13.95 -0.55
C LEU A 308 2.36 15.13 -0.13
N ASN A 309 3.58 15.14 -0.65
CA ASN A 309 4.60 16.11 -0.34
C ASN A 309 4.96 16.99 -1.56
N VAL A 310 5.23 18.27 -1.30
CA VAL A 310 5.87 19.18 -2.27
C VAL A 310 7.35 19.25 -1.92
N ILE A 311 8.17 18.50 -2.65
CA ILE A 311 9.56 18.26 -2.31
C ILE A 311 10.47 19.44 -2.68
N LYS A 312 11.15 19.96 -1.67
CA LYS A 312 12.21 20.97 -1.74
C LYS A 312 13.58 20.35 -1.45
N ALA A 313 14.59 20.82 -2.17
CA ALA A 313 15.98 20.39 -2.01
C ALA A 313 16.48 20.58 -0.58
N GLY A 314 17.20 19.58 -0.05
CA GLY A 314 17.87 19.59 1.25
C GLY A 314 16.94 19.41 2.46
N GLN A 315 15.62 19.30 2.26
CA GLN A 315 14.66 19.14 3.36
C GLN A 315 14.58 17.70 3.87
N HIS A 316 14.16 17.57 5.13
CA HIS A 316 13.84 16.31 5.79
C HIS A 316 12.34 16.26 6.10
N TYR A 317 11.63 15.21 5.65
CA TYR A 317 10.15 15.09 5.71
C TYR A 317 9.61 14.30 6.90
N GLY A 318 10.51 13.86 7.79
CA GLY A 318 10.15 13.50 9.16
C GLY A 318 10.26 12.01 9.44
N TRP A 319 10.08 11.12 8.46
CA TRP A 319 10.27 9.68 8.72
C TRP A 319 11.72 9.38 9.17
N PRO A 320 11.95 8.50 10.15
CA PRO A 320 10.97 7.73 10.93
C PRO A 320 10.45 8.47 12.16
N TYR A 321 10.91 9.68 12.42
CA TYR A 321 10.64 10.42 13.66
C TYR A 321 9.21 10.91 13.75
N CYS A 322 8.60 11.23 12.60
CA CYS A 322 7.28 11.83 12.50
C CYS A 322 6.37 11.02 11.58
N TYR A 323 5.07 11.16 11.80
CA TYR A 323 4.01 10.70 10.92
C TYR A 323 2.93 11.80 10.80
N ASP A 324 2.06 11.66 9.80
CA ASP A 324 0.97 12.60 9.52
C ASP A 324 1.45 14.06 9.47
N ASN A 325 0.65 14.98 10.00
CA ASN A 325 0.96 16.41 10.02
C ASN A 325 1.92 16.75 11.19
N ASN A 326 3.16 16.25 11.11
CA ASN A 326 4.24 16.48 12.07
C ASN A 326 3.91 15.97 13.51
N LEU A 327 3.25 14.83 13.63
CA LEU A 327 3.10 14.13 14.91
C LEU A 327 4.32 13.24 15.16
N SER A 328 4.79 13.19 16.41
CA SER A 328 5.94 12.36 16.77
C SER A 328 5.52 10.90 16.83
N ASN A 329 6.26 10.03 16.14
CA ASN A 329 6.07 8.59 16.29
C ASN A 329 6.25 8.18 17.76
N PRO A 330 5.47 7.22 18.30
CA PRO A 330 5.55 6.82 19.71
C PRO A 330 6.96 6.44 20.17
N GLU A 331 7.72 5.74 19.33
CA GLU A 331 9.11 5.34 19.56
C GLU A 331 10.06 6.56 19.61
N TRP A 332 9.67 7.65 18.96
CA TRP A 332 10.47 8.88 18.79
C TRP A 332 9.84 10.08 19.51
N ALA A 333 8.99 9.85 20.51
CA ALA A 333 8.19 10.89 21.18
C ALA A 333 9.01 12.05 21.79
N HIS A 334 10.32 11.84 22.01
CA HIS A 334 11.24 12.85 22.52
C HIS A 334 11.71 13.86 21.44
N LEU A 335 11.49 13.59 20.16
CA LEU A 335 11.87 14.47 19.06
C LEU A 335 10.77 15.51 18.77
N ASN A 336 11.22 16.71 18.43
CA ASN A 336 10.33 17.80 18.04
C ASN A 336 10.13 17.81 16.51
N CYS A 337 8.96 17.32 16.08
CA CYS A 337 8.60 17.21 14.68
C CYS A 337 8.42 18.54 13.94
N SER A 338 8.27 19.67 14.64
CA SER A 338 8.20 21.00 14.00
C SER A 338 9.47 21.41 13.25
N LYS A 339 10.58 20.68 13.44
CA LYS A 339 11.84 20.89 12.71
C LYS A 339 11.86 20.26 11.32
N PHE A 340 10.89 19.40 11.00
CA PHE A 340 10.80 18.71 9.72
C PHE A 340 9.72 19.35 8.84
N ALA A 341 9.86 19.16 7.53
CA ALA A 341 8.87 19.61 6.56
C ALA A 341 7.58 18.80 6.72
N ALA A 342 6.46 19.49 6.96
CA ALA A 342 5.15 18.87 7.04
C ALA A 342 4.64 18.44 5.64
N PRO A 343 3.80 17.41 5.56
CA PRO A 343 3.16 17.04 4.31
C PRO A 343 2.26 18.16 3.79
N TYR A 344 2.15 18.24 2.46
CA TYR A 344 1.26 19.20 1.84
C TYR A 344 -0.20 18.76 1.99
N LEU A 345 -0.46 17.45 1.85
CA LEU A 345 -1.75 16.82 2.13
C LEU A 345 -1.55 15.47 2.78
N LEU A 346 -2.52 15.09 3.61
CA LEU A 346 -2.72 13.71 4.00
C LEU A 346 -3.62 13.02 2.99
N LEU A 347 -3.34 11.75 2.78
CA LEU A 347 -4.09 10.79 1.98
C LEU A 347 -4.64 9.73 2.95
N PRO A 348 -5.72 9.01 2.60
CA PRO A 348 -6.28 8.01 3.50
C PRO A 348 -5.23 7.00 3.98
N ALA A 349 -5.29 6.65 5.27
CA ALA A 349 -4.36 5.70 5.89
C ALA A 349 -4.34 4.36 5.17
N HIS A 350 -3.12 3.81 5.00
CA HIS A 350 -2.87 2.53 4.33
C HIS A 350 -3.52 2.41 2.95
N SER A 351 -3.72 3.55 2.26
CA SER A 351 -4.20 3.59 0.88
C SER A 351 -3.11 3.24 -0.14
N SER A 352 -1.85 3.20 0.30
CA SER A 352 -0.66 2.78 -0.43
C SER A 352 -0.58 3.36 -1.85
N PRO A 353 -0.29 4.67 -1.99
CA PRO A 353 -0.18 5.29 -3.30
C PRO A 353 1.05 4.75 -4.03
N LEU A 354 0.85 4.11 -5.19
CA LEU A 354 1.92 3.50 -5.99
C LEU A 354 2.15 4.17 -7.35
N SER A 355 1.34 5.18 -7.69
CA SER A 355 1.53 5.99 -8.89
C SER A 355 1.06 7.42 -8.65
N LEU A 356 1.72 8.37 -9.33
CA LEU A 356 1.36 9.77 -9.37
C LEU A 356 1.55 10.25 -10.80
N ASN A 357 0.46 10.66 -11.44
CA ASN A 357 0.45 11.13 -12.81
C ASN A 357 -0.17 12.51 -12.88
N ILE A 358 0.29 13.34 -13.82
CA ILE A 358 -0.50 14.48 -14.28
C ILE A 358 -1.11 14.12 -15.62
N TYR A 359 -2.42 14.27 -15.68
CA TYR A 359 -3.15 14.06 -16.91
C TYR A 359 -3.06 15.29 -17.80
N ASP A 360 -2.53 15.15 -19.01
CA ASP A 360 -2.51 16.20 -20.04
C ASP A 360 -3.07 15.74 -21.39
N GLY A 361 -3.65 14.54 -21.41
CA GLY A 361 -4.16 13.89 -22.61
C GLY A 361 -5.41 14.54 -23.20
N PRO A 362 -5.70 14.27 -24.49
CA PRO A 362 -6.83 14.87 -25.18
C PRO A 362 -8.18 14.18 -24.91
N MET A 363 -8.20 13.00 -24.28
CA MET A 363 -9.40 12.17 -24.19
C MET A 363 -10.35 12.58 -23.06
N PHE A 364 -9.83 12.86 -21.87
CA PHE A 364 -10.67 13.12 -20.70
C PHE A 364 -11.17 14.56 -20.71
N PRO A 365 -12.33 14.85 -20.08
CA PRO A 365 -12.86 16.20 -20.01
C PRO A 365 -11.92 17.21 -19.37
N ALA A 366 -12.18 18.50 -19.65
CA ALA A 366 -11.36 19.62 -19.21
C ALA A 366 -11.06 19.63 -17.69
N TRP A 367 -11.96 19.10 -16.86
CA TRP A 367 -11.79 18.96 -15.41
C TRP A 367 -10.53 18.18 -15.02
N TYR A 368 -10.05 17.25 -15.86
CA TYR A 368 -8.85 16.44 -15.63
C TYR A 368 -7.58 17.03 -16.22
N LYS A 369 -7.69 18.02 -17.12
CA LYS A 369 -6.51 18.60 -17.77
C LYS A 369 -5.61 19.24 -16.72
N ASN A 370 -4.34 18.85 -16.76
CA ASN A 370 -3.34 19.17 -15.77
C ASN A 370 -3.86 18.83 -14.35
N ARG A 371 -4.37 17.63 -14.08
CA ARG A 371 -4.76 17.21 -12.71
C ARG A 371 -3.91 16.05 -12.22
N VAL A 372 -3.71 15.98 -10.90
CA VAL A 372 -3.01 14.85 -10.27
C VAL A 372 -3.97 13.66 -10.24
N ILE A 373 -3.51 12.54 -10.76
CA ILE A 373 -4.16 11.23 -10.69
C ILE A 373 -3.26 10.28 -9.90
N ILE A 374 -3.83 9.64 -8.89
CA ILE A 374 -3.11 8.72 -7.99
C ILE A 374 -3.80 7.37 -8.00
N GLY A 375 -3.02 6.31 -8.20
CA GLY A 375 -3.46 4.93 -7.97
C GLY A 375 -3.19 4.53 -6.52
N LEU A 376 -4.25 4.17 -5.81
CA LEU A 376 -4.23 3.75 -4.41
C LEU A 376 -4.36 2.22 -4.37
N HIS A 377 -3.25 1.55 -4.05
CA HIS A 377 -3.11 0.08 -4.08
C HIS A 377 -3.63 -0.60 -2.81
N GLY A 378 -3.66 0.16 -1.72
CA GLY A 378 -3.65 -0.31 -0.33
C GLY A 378 -4.76 -1.28 0.03
N TYR A 379 -4.51 -2.09 1.05
CA TYR A 379 -5.34 -3.22 1.47
C TYR A 379 -6.53 -2.82 2.36
N GLU A 380 -6.51 -1.60 2.90
CA GLU A 380 -7.62 -1.08 3.67
C GLU A 380 -8.79 -0.66 2.75
N PRO A 381 -10.03 -0.53 3.26
CA PRO A 381 -11.17 -0.10 2.45
C PRO A 381 -10.95 1.26 1.79
N LEU A 382 -10.17 2.11 2.47
CA LEU A 382 -9.67 3.34 1.89
C LEU A 382 -8.42 3.14 1.00
N GLY A 383 -8.27 2.00 0.33
CA GLY A 383 -7.38 1.74 -0.82
C GLY A 383 -8.18 1.34 -2.07
N HIS A 384 -7.61 0.52 -2.95
CA HIS A 384 -8.33 -0.04 -4.12
C HIS A 384 -9.08 0.98 -4.99
N ARG A 385 -8.42 2.08 -5.37
CA ARG A 385 -9.06 3.13 -6.17
C ARG A 385 -8.08 3.89 -7.06
N ILE A 386 -8.64 4.65 -8.01
CA ILE A 386 -7.92 5.69 -8.75
C ILE A 386 -8.63 7.01 -8.48
N VAL A 387 -7.90 7.98 -7.96
CA VAL A 387 -8.43 9.30 -7.59
C VAL A 387 -7.81 10.39 -8.44
N ALA A 388 -8.59 11.44 -8.69
CA ALA A 388 -8.11 12.72 -9.15
C ALA A 388 -8.16 13.74 -8.02
N TYR A 389 -7.19 14.63 -8.02
CA TYR A 389 -7.24 15.86 -7.24
C TYR A 389 -7.53 17.00 -8.19
N LEU A 390 -8.49 17.85 -7.82
CA LEU A 390 -8.62 19.16 -8.44
C LEU A 390 -7.36 19.98 -8.13
N ARG A 391 -7.22 21.13 -8.79
CA ARG A 391 -6.12 22.05 -8.50
C ARG A 391 -6.63 23.38 -8.02
N ASP A 392 -5.87 23.99 -7.12
CA ASP A 392 -6.01 25.39 -6.77
C ASP A 392 -5.43 26.30 -7.89
N ASP A 393 -5.54 27.62 -7.70
CA ASP A 393 -5.01 28.61 -8.64
C ASP A 393 -3.48 28.53 -8.80
N ASN A 394 -2.78 27.89 -7.86
CA ASN A 394 -1.34 27.67 -7.91
C ASN A 394 -0.96 26.41 -8.67
N GLY A 395 -1.93 25.60 -9.10
CA GLY A 395 -1.69 24.33 -9.79
C GLY A 395 -1.33 23.18 -8.85
N LEU A 396 -1.49 23.34 -7.54
CA LEU A 396 -1.28 22.30 -6.54
C LEU A 396 -2.57 21.51 -6.28
N PRO A 397 -2.48 20.25 -5.85
CA PRO A 397 -3.64 19.46 -5.48
C PRO A 397 -4.51 20.16 -4.42
N THR A 398 -5.84 20.11 -4.59
CA THR A 398 -6.79 20.48 -3.54
C THR A 398 -6.80 19.44 -2.43
N LYS A 399 -7.43 19.74 -1.28
CA LYS A 399 -7.40 18.86 -0.12
C LYS A 399 -8.22 17.57 -0.23
N ARG A 400 -9.06 17.45 -1.26
CA ARG A 400 -10.07 16.38 -1.35
C ARG A 400 -9.79 15.48 -2.56
N PRO A 401 -9.52 14.18 -2.36
CA PRO A 401 -9.51 13.23 -3.47
C PRO A 401 -10.92 13.02 -4.01
N LEU A 402 -11.05 12.90 -5.33
CA LEU A 402 -12.29 12.53 -6.00
C LEU A 402 -12.07 11.27 -6.82
N SER A 403 -12.93 10.28 -6.66
CA SER A 403 -12.80 8.96 -7.29
C SER A 403 -13.09 9.01 -8.79
N ILE A 404 -12.24 8.36 -9.57
CA ILE A 404 -12.42 8.11 -11.01
C ILE A 404 -12.78 6.65 -11.26
N VAL A 405 -12.10 5.73 -10.57
CA VAL A 405 -12.38 4.29 -10.59
C VAL A 405 -12.36 3.80 -9.14
N TYR A 406 -13.41 3.09 -8.73
CA TYR A 406 -13.64 2.71 -7.34
C TYR A 406 -14.62 1.54 -7.25
N GLY A 407 -14.91 1.08 -6.03
CA GLY A 407 -15.90 0.02 -5.80
C GLY A 407 -15.49 -1.33 -6.38
N TRP A 408 -14.18 -1.59 -6.47
CA TRP A 408 -13.65 -2.91 -6.77
C TRP A 408 -14.06 -3.93 -5.69
N ASN A 409 -14.22 -5.19 -6.09
CA ASN A 409 -14.29 -6.28 -5.12
C ASN A 409 -12.89 -6.60 -4.61
N ALA A 410 -12.56 -6.05 -3.44
CA ALA A 410 -11.24 -6.12 -2.83
C ALA A 410 -11.04 -7.31 -1.88
N ASP A 411 -11.94 -8.30 -1.89
CA ASP A 411 -11.90 -9.41 -0.93
C ASP A 411 -10.76 -10.41 -1.21
N GLY A 412 -10.14 -10.91 -0.14
CA GLY A 412 -9.15 -11.99 -0.17
C GLY A 412 -7.70 -11.58 -0.47
N ALA A 413 -6.80 -12.57 -0.45
CA ALA A 413 -5.35 -12.33 -0.55
C ALA A 413 -4.87 -11.83 -1.94
N GLN A 414 -5.61 -12.18 -3.00
CA GLN A 414 -5.42 -11.68 -4.37
C GLN A 414 -6.68 -10.92 -4.80
N ALA A 415 -6.87 -9.74 -4.22
CA ALA A 415 -7.97 -8.85 -4.50
C ALA A 415 -7.95 -8.27 -5.93
N LEU A 416 -9.13 -7.95 -6.48
CA LEU A 416 -9.26 -7.00 -7.60
C LEU A 416 -9.07 -5.58 -7.06
N GLY A 417 -8.74 -4.62 -7.93
CA GLY A 417 -8.51 -3.23 -7.54
C GLY A 417 -7.15 -3.01 -6.90
N SER A 418 -6.06 -3.49 -7.50
CA SER A 418 -4.69 -3.29 -6.97
C SER A 418 -3.83 -2.47 -7.94
N PRO A 419 -4.22 -1.22 -8.27
CA PRO A 419 -3.50 -0.42 -9.25
C PRO A 419 -2.07 -0.13 -8.78
N VAL A 420 -1.09 -0.48 -9.61
CA VAL A 420 0.33 -0.22 -9.40
C VAL A 420 0.80 0.85 -10.36
N GLY A 421 1.00 0.49 -11.63
CA GLY A 421 1.38 1.41 -12.68
C GLY A 421 0.17 2.03 -13.33
N ILE A 422 0.17 3.36 -13.44
CA ILE A 422 -0.77 4.11 -14.27
C ILE A 422 0.06 4.96 -15.23
N SER A 423 -0.23 4.89 -16.52
CA SER A 423 0.46 5.70 -17.54
C SER A 423 -0.50 6.18 -18.62
N GLN A 424 -0.23 7.33 -19.20
CA GLN A 424 -1.05 7.90 -20.27
C GLN A 424 -0.67 7.30 -21.62
N MET A 425 -1.68 6.88 -22.39
CA MET A 425 -1.54 6.42 -23.77
C MET A 425 -1.58 7.60 -24.75
N ALA A 426 -1.12 7.39 -25.99
CA ALA A 426 -1.02 8.43 -27.01
C ALA A 426 -2.38 9.05 -27.38
N ASP A 427 -3.45 8.28 -27.29
CA ASP A 427 -4.82 8.75 -27.50
C ASP A 427 -5.41 9.52 -26.32
N GLY A 428 -4.71 9.58 -25.18
CA GLY A 428 -5.17 10.23 -23.94
C GLY A 428 -5.93 9.31 -22.98
N SER A 429 -6.13 8.03 -23.27
CA SER A 429 -6.61 7.06 -22.27
C SER A 429 -5.52 6.77 -21.22
N LEU A 430 -5.91 6.16 -20.10
CA LEU A 430 -4.94 5.70 -19.09
C LEU A 430 -4.83 4.19 -19.09
N LEU A 431 -3.60 3.70 -19.19
CA LEU A 431 -3.21 2.32 -18.95
C LEU A 431 -3.08 2.09 -17.44
N ILE A 432 -3.63 0.99 -16.94
CA ILE A 432 -3.60 0.61 -15.53
C ILE A 432 -3.09 -0.82 -15.43
N VAL A 433 -2.08 -1.06 -14.58
CA VAL A 433 -1.54 -2.38 -14.29
C VAL A 433 -1.89 -2.76 -12.86
N GLU A 434 -2.48 -3.95 -12.69
CA GLU A 434 -2.78 -4.52 -11.38
C GLU A 434 -1.89 -5.73 -11.10
N ASP A 435 -1.19 -5.74 -9.97
CA ASP A 435 -0.23 -6.82 -9.66
C ASP A 435 -0.90 -8.07 -9.08
N LYS A 436 -1.87 -7.92 -8.16
CA LYS A 436 -2.54 -9.06 -7.52
C LYS A 436 -3.47 -9.78 -8.50
N SER A 437 -4.29 -9.02 -9.24
CA SER A 437 -5.20 -9.58 -10.26
C SER A 437 -4.48 -9.91 -11.56
N ARG A 438 -3.28 -9.34 -11.76
CA ARG A 438 -2.42 -9.49 -12.95
C ARG A 438 -2.96 -8.84 -14.22
N LYS A 439 -3.97 -7.98 -14.10
CA LYS A 439 -4.70 -7.44 -15.25
C LYS A 439 -4.00 -6.20 -15.79
N VAL A 440 -4.06 -6.04 -17.11
CA VAL A 440 -3.77 -4.78 -17.78
C VAL A 440 -5.10 -4.21 -18.27
N LEU A 441 -5.42 -3.02 -17.80
CA LEU A 441 -6.69 -2.35 -17.99
C LEU A 441 -6.49 -1.01 -18.69
N ARG A 442 -7.55 -0.51 -19.33
CA ARG A 442 -7.59 0.81 -19.96
C ARG A 442 -8.79 1.59 -19.44
N LEU A 443 -8.54 2.72 -18.81
CA LEU A 443 -9.58 3.69 -18.48
C LEU A 443 -9.84 4.57 -19.71
N PHE A 444 -11.06 4.49 -20.22
CA PHE A 444 -11.49 5.17 -21.43
C PHE A 444 -12.67 6.10 -21.11
N TYR A 445 -12.69 7.28 -21.73
CA TYR A 445 -13.78 8.23 -21.61
C TYR A 445 -14.61 8.27 -22.90
N ASN A 446 -15.93 8.19 -22.74
CA ASN A 446 -16.92 8.38 -23.79
C ASN A 446 -18.01 9.33 -23.30
N ALA A 447 -18.11 10.51 -23.93
CA ALA A 447 -19.09 11.53 -23.57
C ALA A 447 -20.55 11.06 -23.66
N SER A 448 -20.85 10.02 -24.45
CA SER A 448 -22.20 9.45 -24.49
C SER A 448 -22.58 8.70 -23.21
N LEU A 449 -21.62 8.37 -22.35
CA LEU A 449 -21.82 7.67 -21.08
C LEU A 449 -21.90 8.64 -19.88
N GLY A 450 -21.66 9.94 -20.07
CA GLY A 450 -21.70 10.96 -19.01
C GLY A 450 -20.67 12.08 -19.14
N ASN A 451 -20.69 13.00 -18.17
CA ASN A 451 -19.95 14.26 -18.21
C ASN A 451 -18.49 14.18 -17.74
N GLY A 452 -18.04 13.04 -17.20
CA GLY A 452 -16.70 12.86 -16.65
C GLY A 452 -16.43 13.67 -15.38
N ALA A 453 -17.45 14.09 -14.63
CA ALA A 453 -17.21 14.70 -13.33
C ALA A 453 -16.68 13.62 -12.36
N PRO A 454 -15.53 13.82 -11.69
CA PRO A 454 -15.05 12.86 -10.70
C PRO A 454 -16.00 12.80 -9.50
N VAL A 455 -16.04 11.65 -8.82
CA VAL A 455 -17.06 11.34 -7.81
C VAL A 455 -16.55 11.63 -6.42
N ASP A 456 -17.36 12.34 -5.64
CA ASP A 456 -17.10 12.61 -4.24
C ASP A 456 -17.74 11.53 -3.36
N GLU A 457 -16.99 10.45 -3.09
CA GLU A 457 -17.45 9.29 -2.30
C GLU A 457 -16.53 8.89 -1.16
N ILE A 458 -15.33 9.48 -1.11
CA ILE A 458 -14.35 9.20 -0.06
C ILE A 458 -14.75 10.03 1.18
N PRO A 459 -14.91 9.41 2.36
CA PRO A 459 -15.15 10.14 3.60
C PRO A 459 -14.05 11.17 3.87
N ASP A 460 -14.38 12.22 4.62
CA ASP A 460 -13.38 13.19 5.04
C ASP A 460 -12.26 12.48 5.83
N ILE A 461 -11.02 12.89 5.56
CA ILE A 461 -9.84 12.31 6.20
C ILE A 461 -9.87 12.66 7.70
N VAL A 462 -9.94 11.63 8.54
CA VAL A 462 -10.00 11.78 9.99
C VAL A 462 -8.63 12.20 10.49
N LEU A 463 -8.45 13.49 10.77
CA LEU A 463 -7.21 13.99 11.35
C LEU A 463 -7.11 13.58 12.82
N GLU A 464 -5.91 13.23 13.28
CA GLU A 464 -5.66 13.07 14.72
C GLU A 464 -5.84 14.43 15.41
N ASP A 465 -6.89 14.53 16.22
CA ASP A 465 -7.20 15.72 17.00
C ASP A 465 -6.59 15.57 18.39
N LYS A 466 -5.56 16.38 18.70
CA LYS A 466 -4.92 16.42 20.03
C LYS A 466 -5.92 16.66 21.18
N THR A 467 -7.10 17.21 20.89
CA THR A 467 -8.15 17.41 21.90
C THR A 467 -9.03 16.18 22.11
N ALA A 468 -9.18 15.33 21.08
CA ALA A 468 -9.88 14.04 21.18
C ALA A 468 -9.10 13.07 22.07
N ASP A 469 -7.76 13.05 21.98
CA ASP A 469 -6.91 12.22 22.85
C ASP A 469 -6.99 12.65 24.32
N ALA A 470 -6.98 13.96 24.60
CA ALA A 470 -7.14 14.45 25.97
C ALA A 470 -8.50 14.05 26.55
N LYS A 471 -9.57 14.13 25.75
CA LYS A 471 -10.91 13.70 26.16
C LYS A 471 -11.01 12.20 26.32
N LEU A 472 -10.42 11.41 25.43
CA LEU A 472 -10.40 9.96 25.48
C LEU A 472 -9.60 9.46 26.69
N ILE A 473 -8.44 10.04 26.96
CA ILE A 473 -7.63 9.78 28.15
C ILE A 473 -8.44 10.11 29.41
N GLN A 474 -9.11 11.26 29.47
CA GLN A 474 -9.97 11.61 30.60
C GLN A 474 -11.13 10.62 30.79
N LEU A 475 -11.77 10.18 29.71
CA LEU A 475 -12.84 9.19 29.77
C LEU A 475 -12.33 7.82 30.22
N LYS A 476 -11.16 7.40 29.73
CA LYS A 476 -10.48 6.15 30.11
C LYS A 476 -10.08 6.17 31.59
N GLU A 477 -9.47 7.25 32.06
CA GLU A 477 -9.13 7.47 33.47
C GLU A 477 -10.38 7.52 34.35
N LYS A 478 -11.43 8.21 33.90
CA LYS A 478 -12.73 8.27 34.59
C LYS A 478 -13.34 6.88 34.72
N LEU A 479 -13.40 6.11 33.64
CA LEU A 479 -13.94 4.75 33.66
C LEU A 479 -13.12 3.86 34.61
N ALA A 480 -11.79 3.87 34.51
CA ALA A 480 -10.91 3.09 35.39
C ALA A 480 -11.10 3.46 36.87
N LYS A 481 -11.21 4.75 37.18
CA LYS A 481 -11.51 5.24 38.54
C LYS A 481 -12.89 4.80 39.01
N THR A 482 -13.90 4.86 38.15
CA THR A 482 -15.26 4.43 38.49
C THR A 482 -15.33 2.93 38.75
N LEU A 483 -14.65 2.12 37.93
CA LEU A 483 -14.59 0.66 38.08
C LEU A 483 -13.87 0.19 39.35
N SER A 484 -12.94 1.00 39.87
CA SER A 484 -12.21 0.72 41.12
C SER A 484 -12.96 1.15 42.38
N SER A 485 -14.14 1.75 42.25
CA SER A 485 -15.00 2.08 43.40
C SER A 485 -15.56 0.82 44.07
N SER A 486 -15.99 0.94 45.33
CA SER A 486 -16.54 -0.18 46.10
C SER A 486 -17.86 -0.73 45.54
N ASN A 487 -18.57 0.05 44.73
CA ASN A 487 -19.82 -0.35 44.07
C ASN A 487 -19.95 0.35 42.70
N PRO A 488 -19.26 -0.14 41.66
CA PRO A 488 -19.26 0.50 40.36
C PRO A 488 -20.63 0.38 39.67
N PRO A 489 -21.14 1.44 39.00
CA PRO A 489 -22.38 1.37 38.24
C PRO A 489 -22.39 0.18 37.28
N ILE A 490 -23.53 -0.52 37.19
CA ILE A 490 -23.63 -1.73 36.35
C ILE A 490 -23.28 -1.38 34.90
N PHE A 491 -23.73 -0.22 34.41
CA PHE A 491 -23.46 0.18 33.05
C PHE A 491 -21.99 0.56 32.78
N ALA A 492 -21.24 1.03 33.79
CA ALA A 492 -19.79 1.20 33.65
C ALA A 492 -19.08 -0.15 33.48
N GLN A 493 -19.57 -1.20 34.17
CA GLN A 493 -19.05 -2.56 33.98
C GLN A 493 -19.42 -3.13 32.59
N ILE A 494 -20.63 -2.84 32.10
CA ILE A 494 -21.06 -3.19 30.73
C ILE A 494 -20.21 -2.45 29.70
N GLN A 495 -19.90 -1.17 29.92
CA GLN A 495 -19.02 -0.39 29.07
C GLN A 495 -17.69 -1.11 28.88
N ASN A 496 -17.02 -1.44 29.99
CA ASN A 496 -15.69 -2.04 29.97
C ASN A 496 -15.66 -3.48 29.44
N LYS A 497 -16.67 -4.30 29.78
CA LYS A 497 -16.65 -5.75 29.48
C LYS A 497 -17.29 -6.12 28.14
N MET A 498 -18.08 -5.23 27.55
CA MET A 498 -18.85 -5.53 26.35
C MET A 498 -18.78 -4.41 25.32
N ILE A 499 -19.04 -3.16 25.73
CA ILE A 499 -19.10 -2.08 24.73
C ILE A 499 -17.71 -1.82 24.18
N ASP A 500 -16.73 -1.54 25.04
CA ASP A 500 -15.33 -1.26 24.69
C ASP A 500 -14.65 -2.40 23.94
N THR A 501 -14.98 -3.65 24.29
CA THR A 501 -14.36 -4.85 23.72
C THR A 501 -15.03 -5.32 22.44
N ASN A 502 -16.37 -5.25 22.36
CA ASN A 502 -17.14 -5.98 21.34
C ASN A 502 -18.04 -5.09 20.47
N CYS A 503 -18.29 -3.83 20.87
CA CYS A 503 -19.24 -2.97 20.17
C CYS A 503 -18.57 -1.77 19.47
N VAL A 504 -17.62 -1.09 20.11
CA VAL A 504 -17.04 0.18 19.59
C VAL A 504 -16.40 -0.01 18.22
N GLY A 505 -15.77 -1.16 17.96
CA GLY A 505 -15.11 -1.45 16.67
C GLY A 505 -16.04 -1.40 15.45
N CYS A 506 -17.35 -1.56 15.64
CA CYS A 506 -18.36 -1.48 14.58
C CYS A 506 -19.39 -0.35 14.79
N HIS A 507 -19.49 0.18 16.01
CA HIS A 507 -20.52 1.15 16.41
C HIS A 507 -19.97 2.52 16.79
N ALA A 508 -18.68 2.82 16.60
CA ALA A 508 -18.13 4.15 16.82
C ALA A 508 -17.91 4.95 15.53
N GLY A 509 -17.98 6.28 15.66
CA GLY A 509 -17.67 7.22 14.59
C GLY A 509 -18.75 7.34 13.52
N ALA A 510 -18.42 8.08 12.46
CA ALA A 510 -19.35 8.51 11.41
C ALA A 510 -20.02 7.36 10.62
N ASP A 511 -19.51 6.12 10.73
CA ASP A 511 -20.01 4.93 10.05
C ASP A 511 -20.94 4.05 10.91
N ALA A 512 -21.27 4.48 12.14
CA ALA A 512 -22.13 3.72 13.05
C ALA A 512 -23.55 3.55 12.49
N ARG A 513 -23.92 2.33 12.09
CA ARG A 513 -25.27 2.03 11.60
C ARG A 513 -26.27 1.94 12.76
N GLY A 514 -26.85 3.07 13.14
CA GLY A 514 -28.07 3.18 13.95
C GLY A 514 -27.91 3.33 15.46
N LEU A 515 -26.73 3.10 16.02
CA LEU A 515 -26.37 3.42 17.42
C LEU A 515 -24.87 3.77 17.47
N GLU A 516 -24.57 5.03 17.75
CA GLU A 516 -23.20 5.56 17.84
C GLU A 516 -22.67 5.45 19.28
N LEU A 517 -21.81 4.47 19.52
CA LEU A 517 -21.20 4.20 20.82
C LEU A 517 -19.78 4.78 20.86
N ALA A 518 -19.43 5.44 21.95
CA ALA A 518 -18.10 6.00 22.17
C ALA A 518 -17.27 5.13 23.14
N PRO A 519 -15.97 4.95 22.91
CA PRO A 519 -15.11 4.24 23.85
C PRO A 519 -15.06 4.96 25.21
N TYR A 520 -15.05 4.18 26.30
CA TYR A 520 -14.95 4.62 27.70
C TYR A 520 -16.08 5.53 28.23
N ASP A 521 -17.01 5.95 27.37
CA ASP A 521 -18.06 6.94 27.66
C ASP A 521 -19.35 6.28 28.17
N TYR A 522 -19.26 5.61 29.33
CA TYR A 522 -20.37 4.81 29.87
C TYR A 522 -21.64 5.65 30.11
N GLU A 523 -21.52 6.91 30.53
CA GLU A 523 -22.67 7.77 30.84
C GLU A 523 -23.47 8.11 29.58
N ASN A 524 -22.80 8.57 28.51
CA ASN A 524 -23.51 8.94 27.30
C ASN A 524 -23.95 7.72 26.49
N ASN A 525 -23.19 6.61 26.52
CA ASN A 525 -23.63 5.38 25.87
C ASN A 525 -24.88 4.80 26.52
N GLU A 526 -25.01 4.89 27.85
CA GLU A 526 -26.22 4.47 28.56
C GLU A 526 -27.43 5.27 28.07
N LEU A 527 -27.29 6.60 27.99
CA LEU A 527 -28.33 7.50 27.50
C LEU A 527 -28.71 7.17 26.05
N ARG A 528 -27.72 7.05 25.14
CA ARG A 528 -27.96 6.73 23.73
C ARG A 528 -28.73 5.42 23.55
N ILE A 529 -28.37 4.37 24.30
CA ILE A 529 -29.08 3.07 24.23
C ILE A 529 -30.54 3.19 24.66
N LEU A 530 -30.80 3.96 25.72
CA LEU A 530 -32.14 4.16 26.25
C LEU A 530 -32.99 5.03 25.31
N GLU A 531 -32.45 6.16 24.85
CA GLU A 531 -33.11 7.10 23.93
C GLU A 531 -33.47 6.44 22.59
N HIS A 532 -32.56 5.65 22.03
CA HIS A 532 -32.79 4.93 20.78
C HIS A 532 -33.59 3.63 20.96
N LYS A 533 -34.06 3.33 22.18
CA LYS A 533 -34.85 2.13 22.54
C LYS A 533 -34.18 0.81 22.11
N LYS A 534 -32.85 0.75 22.19
CA LYS A 534 -32.03 -0.41 21.79
C LYS A 534 -31.78 -1.41 22.91
N ALA A 535 -32.12 -1.06 24.15
CA ALA A 535 -31.82 -1.84 25.35
C ALA A 535 -32.24 -3.33 25.26
N ARG A 536 -33.52 -3.61 24.95
CA ARG A 536 -34.03 -4.99 24.79
C ARG A 536 -33.50 -5.69 23.55
N GLN A 537 -33.24 -4.93 22.47
CA GLN A 537 -32.67 -5.47 21.24
C GLN A 537 -31.27 -6.04 21.50
N ILE A 538 -30.42 -5.30 22.24
CA ILE A 538 -29.07 -5.75 22.61
C ILE A 538 -29.14 -7.05 23.44
N LEU A 539 -30.05 -7.15 24.42
CA LEU A 539 -30.23 -8.41 25.17
C LEU A 539 -30.63 -9.58 24.25
N GLY A 540 -31.55 -9.36 23.32
CA GLY A 540 -31.96 -10.39 22.35
C GLY A 540 -30.79 -10.86 21.47
N HIS A 541 -29.86 -9.97 21.12
CA HIS A 541 -28.63 -10.36 20.42
C HIS A 541 -27.68 -11.17 21.31
N LEU A 542 -27.47 -10.77 22.57
CA LEU A 542 -26.64 -11.52 23.53
C LEU A 542 -27.16 -12.94 23.75
N GLN A 543 -28.49 -13.13 23.76
CA GLN A 543 -29.15 -14.42 23.93
C GLN A 543 -29.19 -15.28 22.65
N GLY A 544 -28.81 -14.72 21.48
CA GLY A 544 -28.90 -15.43 20.20
C GLY A 544 -30.32 -15.58 19.63
N ASN A 545 -31.27 -14.76 20.08
CA ASN A 545 -32.71 -14.90 19.80
C ASN A 545 -33.19 -14.16 18.53
N MET A 546 -32.29 -13.58 17.73
CA MET A 546 -32.63 -12.88 16.47
C MET A 546 -31.81 -13.44 15.31
N GLY A 547 -32.47 -13.82 14.21
CA GLY A 547 -31.86 -14.42 13.00
C GLY A 547 -30.91 -13.51 12.19
N LEU A 548 -30.26 -12.54 12.83
CA LEU A 548 -29.19 -11.72 12.28
C LEU A 548 -27.84 -12.26 12.77
N ILE A 549 -27.09 -12.86 11.84
CA ILE A 549 -25.72 -13.40 12.03
C ILE A 549 -24.70 -12.24 12.10
N MET A 550 -24.93 -11.22 12.93
CA MET A 550 -24.10 -10.00 12.93
C MET A 550 -23.77 -9.45 14.32
N MET A 551 -23.75 -10.31 15.34
CA MET A 551 -22.73 -10.17 16.38
C MET A 551 -21.85 -11.40 16.23
N PRO A 552 -20.51 -11.27 16.08
CA PRO A 552 -19.67 -12.45 15.98
C PRO A 552 -19.94 -13.34 17.22
N PRO A 553 -20.25 -14.63 17.02
CA PRO A 553 -20.28 -15.61 18.11
C PRO A 553 -18.98 -15.63 18.93
N ASP A 554 -17.90 -15.05 18.37
CA ASP A 554 -16.53 -15.05 18.87
C ASP A 554 -16.14 -13.86 19.77
N GLY A 555 -17.10 -12.98 20.12
CA GLY A 555 -16.81 -11.81 20.98
C GLY A 555 -16.60 -12.14 22.47
N PHE A 556 -16.95 -13.35 22.91
CA PHE A 556 -16.71 -13.84 24.26
C PHE A 556 -15.78 -15.04 24.17
N LYS A 557 -14.87 -15.18 25.15
CA LYS A 557 -13.88 -16.26 25.23
C LYS A 557 -14.53 -17.63 25.31
N ASP A 558 -15.67 -17.71 26.00
CA ASP A 558 -16.45 -18.93 26.17
C ASP A 558 -17.91 -18.62 26.58
N ASP A 559 -18.74 -19.66 26.66
CA ASP A 559 -20.14 -19.57 27.07
C ASP A 559 -20.32 -19.07 28.52
N THR A 560 -19.31 -19.24 29.38
CA THR A 560 -19.36 -18.78 30.77
C THR A 560 -19.28 -17.26 30.83
N GLU A 561 -18.35 -16.66 30.07
CA GLU A 561 -18.22 -15.20 29.94
C GLU A 561 -19.47 -14.60 29.31
N LYS A 562 -19.99 -15.24 28.25
CA LYS A 562 -21.25 -14.82 27.60
C LYS A 562 -22.43 -14.83 28.57
N LYS A 563 -22.58 -15.90 29.37
CA LYS A 563 -23.64 -15.99 30.38
C LYS A 563 -23.51 -14.92 31.45
N ALA A 564 -22.28 -14.70 31.97
CA ALA A 564 -22.03 -13.66 32.96
C ALA A 564 -22.38 -12.26 32.43
N MET A 565 -22.17 -12.01 31.14
CA MET A 565 -22.56 -10.75 30.50
C MET A 565 -24.07 -10.62 30.29
N ILE A 566 -24.77 -11.69 29.92
CA ILE A 566 -26.23 -11.71 29.86
C ILE A 566 -26.82 -11.39 31.24
N ASP A 567 -26.30 -12.00 32.30
CA ASP A 567 -26.77 -11.78 33.68
C ASP A 567 -26.53 -10.32 34.11
N LEU A 568 -25.34 -9.78 33.83
CA LEU A 568 -24.99 -8.38 34.12
C LEU A 568 -25.89 -7.39 33.38
N TYR A 569 -26.14 -7.63 32.09
CA TYR A 569 -26.99 -6.78 31.26
C TYR A 569 -28.48 -6.87 31.66
N THR A 570 -28.93 -8.06 32.05
CA THR A 570 -30.30 -8.28 32.57
C THR A 570 -30.51 -7.57 33.90
N LYS A 571 -29.51 -7.59 34.78
CA LYS A 571 -29.52 -6.83 36.04
C LYS A 571 -29.62 -5.32 35.78
N TRP A 572 -28.88 -4.80 34.79
CA TRP A 572 -28.98 -3.40 34.39
C TRP A 572 -30.37 -3.03 33.85
N LEU A 573 -30.97 -3.85 32.98
CA LEU A 573 -32.34 -3.62 32.49
C LEU A 573 -33.35 -3.56 33.64
N THR A 574 -33.18 -4.44 34.63
CA THR A 574 -34.05 -4.47 35.82
C THR A 574 -33.91 -3.18 36.64
N GLU A 575 -32.69 -2.66 36.81
CA GLU A 575 -32.42 -1.35 37.46
C GLU A 575 -33.09 -0.18 36.72
N LYS A 576 -33.21 -0.26 35.38
CA LYS A 576 -33.89 0.76 34.56
C LYS A 576 -35.40 0.54 34.41
N GLY A 577 -35.97 -0.51 35.00
CA GLY A 577 -37.39 -0.84 34.88
C GLY A 577 -37.81 -1.30 33.48
N LEU A 578 -36.90 -1.93 32.73
CA LEU A 578 -37.08 -2.34 31.32
C LEU A 578 -37.26 -3.84 31.11
#